data_AF-A0A7V9PGH2-F1
#
_entry.id   AF-A0A7V9PGH2-F1
#
_cell.length_a   1.000
_cell.length_b   1.000
_cell.length_c   1.000
_cell.angle_alpha   90.00
_cell.angle_beta   90.00
_cell.angle_gamma   90.00
#
_symmetry.space_group_name_H-M   'P 1'
#
loop_
_entity.id
_entity.type
_entity.pdbx_description
1 polymer ?
#
loop_
_entity_poly.entity_id
_entity_poly.type
_entity_poly.pdbx_seq_one_letter_code
_entity_poly.pdbx_strand_id
1 'polypeptide(L)' 'EACDLLLAVGSTLTVYPAAGVVPLATRVGARLIVVNGEPTAFDAAADVLLRGRIGDLLPALVQPLESRPHR' A
#
# COMPACT_ATOMS: atom_id res chain seq x y z
N GLU A 1 -16.26 -6.35 6.55
CA GLU A 1 -14.86 -6.00 6.34
C GLU A 1 -14.70 -4.51 6.59
N ALA A 2 -13.82 -4.12 7.50
CA ALA A 2 -13.52 -2.73 7.81
C ALA A 2 -12.01 -2.54 7.60
N CYS A 3 -11.64 -1.57 6.78
CA CYS A 3 -10.27 -1.26 6.44
C CYS A 3 -10.23 0.23 6.12
N ASP A 4 -9.39 0.97 6.84
CA ASP A 4 -9.19 2.39 6.60
C ASP A 4 -7.97 2.63 5.69
N LEU A 5 -7.06 1.64 5.63
CA LEU A 5 -5.82 1.65 4.86
C LEU A 5 -5.43 0.22 4.44
N LEU A 6 -5.18 0.03 3.16
CA LEU A 6 -4.57 -1.18 2.58
C LEU A 6 -3.14 -0.86 2.11
N LEU A 7 -2.16 -1.57 2.68
CA LEU A 7 -0.76 -1.50 2.28
C LEU A 7 -0.39 -2.79 1.51
N ALA A 8 -0.23 -2.67 0.18
CA ALA A 8 0.21 -3.76 -0.67
C ALA A 8 1.72 -3.71 -0.88
N VAL A 9 2.45 -4.76 -0.48
CA VAL A 9 3.91 -4.79 -0.52
C VAL A 9 4.42 -6.02 -1.26
N GLY A 10 5.36 -5.83 -2.19
CA GLY A 10 6.03 -6.95 -2.86
C GLY A 10 5.11 -7.86 -3.66
N SER A 11 4.05 -7.28 -4.22
CA SER A 11 3.08 -8.00 -5.04
C SER A 11 2.85 -7.22 -6.34
N THR A 12 2.81 -7.95 -7.45
CA THR A 12 2.35 -7.41 -8.74
C THR A 12 0.84 -7.22 -8.80
N LEU A 13 0.12 -7.73 -7.79
CA LEU A 13 -1.34 -7.67 -7.65
C LEU A 13 -2.09 -8.28 -8.84
N THR A 14 -1.57 -9.38 -9.39
CA THR A 14 -2.20 -10.10 -10.52
C THR A 14 -2.83 -11.43 -10.12
N VAL A 15 -2.44 -12.01 -8.98
CA VAL A 15 -2.90 -13.34 -8.56
C VAL A 15 -4.21 -13.24 -7.77
N TYR A 16 -5.25 -13.90 -8.26
CA TYR A 16 -6.53 -14.02 -7.58
C TYR A 16 -6.60 -15.29 -6.71
N PRO A 17 -7.30 -15.26 -5.56
CA PRO A 17 -8.20 -14.20 -5.08
C PRO A 17 -7.50 -13.04 -4.35
N ALA A 18 -6.20 -13.15 -4.06
CA ALA A 18 -5.48 -12.18 -3.23
C ALA A 18 -5.54 -10.75 -3.79
N ALA A 19 -5.39 -10.55 -5.10
CA ALA A 19 -5.52 -9.25 -5.75
C ALA A 19 -6.93 -8.63 -5.58
N GLY A 20 -7.95 -9.45 -5.32
CA GLY A 20 -9.32 -9.02 -5.07
C GLY A 20 -9.50 -8.20 -3.79
N VAL A 21 -8.55 -8.20 -2.86
CA VAL A 21 -8.62 -7.37 -1.65
C VAL A 21 -8.52 -5.88 -1.97
N VAL A 22 -7.86 -5.50 -3.07
CA VAL A 22 -7.70 -4.11 -3.49
C VAL A 22 -9.06 -3.46 -3.80
N PRO A 23 -9.87 -3.99 -4.73
CA PRO A 23 -11.18 -3.42 -5.00
C PRO A 23 -12.14 -3.54 -3.81
N LEU A 24 -12.01 -4.55 -2.94
CA LEU A 24 -12.80 -4.63 -1.71
C LEU A 24 -12.47 -3.49 -0.74
N ALA A 25 -11.19 -3.20 -0.53
CA ALA A 25 -10.72 -2.11 0.32
C ALA A 25 -11.13 -0.74 -0.24
N THR A 26 -10.92 -0.51 -1.55
CA THR A 26 -11.35 0.74 -2.20
C THR A 26 -12.86 0.97 -2.10
N ARG A 27 -13.69 -0.09 -2.22
CA ARG A 27 -15.15 0.01 -2.09
C ARG A 27 -15.62 0.47 -0.71
N VAL A 28 -14.85 0.19 0.35
CA VAL A 28 -15.16 0.66 1.71
C VAL A 28 -14.50 2.00 2.03
N GLY A 29 -13.85 2.64 1.05
CA GLY A 29 -13.19 3.93 1.19
C GLY A 29 -11.79 3.86 1.78
N ALA A 30 -11.18 2.67 1.85
CA ALA A 30 -9.81 2.53 2.35
C ALA A 30 -8.82 3.26 1.43
N ARG A 31 -7.80 3.86 2.04
CA ARG A 31 -6.65 4.38 1.30
C ARG A 31 -5.79 3.22 0.78
N LEU A 32 -5.27 3.31 -0.44
CA LEU A 32 -4.41 2.30 -1.03
C LEU A 32 -2.97 2.80 -1.14
N ILE A 33 -2.03 2.10 -0.50
CA ILE A 33 -0.59 2.32 -0.67
C ILE A 33 0.03 1.09 -1.32
N VAL A 34 0.77 1.29 -2.40
CA VAL A 34 1.51 0.23 -3.11
C VAL A 34 3.01 0.46 -2.93
N VAL A 35 3.71 -0.54 -2.42
CA VAL A 35 5.17 -0.57 -2.26
C VAL A 35 5.74 -1.72 -3.07
N ASN A 36 6.30 -1.41 -4.24
CA ASN A 36 6.86 -2.45 -5.10
C ASN A 36 8.03 -1.94 -5.95
N GLY A 37 8.98 -2.82 -6.26
CA GLY A 37 10.10 -2.49 -7.16
C GLY A 37 9.66 -2.34 -8.62
N GLU A 38 8.58 -3.01 -9.00
CA GLU A 38 8.08 -3.11 -10.37
C GLU A 38 6.60 -2.68 -10.47
N PRO A 39 6.10 -2.33 -11.67
CA PRO A 39 4.69 -2.08 -11.93
C PRO A 39 3.72 -3.12 -11.39
N THR A 40 2.55 -2.66 -10.94
CA THR A 40 1.45 -3.50 -10.47
C THR A 40 0.19 -3.22 -11.27
N ALA A 41 -0.76 -4.16 -11.25
CA ALA A 41 -2.05 -4.00 -11.92
C ALA A 41 -2.91 -2.86 -11.34
N PHE A 42 -2.59 -2.35 -10.14
CA PHE A 42 -3.40 -1.36 -9.42
C PHE A 42 -2.66 -0.04 -9.15
N ASP A 43 -1.54 0.23 -9.82
CA ASP A 43 -0.78 1.47 -9.60
C ASP A 43 -1.63 2.73 -9.82
N ALA A 44 -2.55 2.71 -10.80
CA ALA A 44 -3.45 3.84 -11.08
C ALA A 44 -4.55 4.04 -10.02
N ALA A 45 -4.86 3.00 -9.24
CA ALA A 45 -5.81 3.05 -8.14
C ALA A 45 -5.14 3.42 -6.80
N ALA A 46 -3.81 3.42 -6.74
CA ALA A 46 -3.07 3.70 -5.52
C ALA A 46 -3.11 5.20 -5.20
N ASP A 47 -3.41 5.52 -3.94
CA ASP A 47 -3.29 6.87 -3.41
C ASP A 47 -1.81 7.27 -3.25
N VAL A 48 -0.96 6.30 -2.92
CA VAL A 48 0.48 6.48 -2.83
C VAL A 48 1.18 5.28 -3.48
N LEU A 49 2.09 5.57 -4.40
CA LEU A 49 2.94 4.58 -5.07
C LEU A 49 4.39 4.80 -4.68
N LEU A 50 4.98 3.82 -3.99
CA LEU A 50 6.39 3.81 -3.58
C LEU A 50 7.17 2.80 -4.42
N ARG A 51 8.00 3.32 -5.33
CA ARG A 51 8.84 2.52 -6.24
C ARG A 51 10.25 2.39 -5.70
N GLY A 52 10.70 1.15 -5.50
CA GLY A 52 12.06 0.88 -5.06
C GLY A 52 12.21 -0.49 -4.40
N ARG A 53 13.40 -0.76 -3.88
CA ARG A 53 13.66 -2.00 -3.15
C ARG A 53 12.89 -1.99 -1.83
N ILE A 54 12.09 -3.02 -1.62
CA ILE A 54 11.24 -3.17 -0.43
C ILE A 54 12.07 -3.16 0.85
N GLY A 55 13.27 -3.78 0.81
CA GLY A 55 14.21 -3.81 1.93
C GLY A 55 14.73 -2.43 2.35
N ASP A 56 14.67 -1.42 1.48
CA ASP A 56 15.02 -0.04 1.82
C ASP A 56 13.79 0.75 2.27
N LEU A 57 12.67 0.58 1.55
CA LEU A 57 11.45 1.37 1.74
C LEU A 57 10.69 0.99 3.02
N LEU A 58 10.51 -0.30 3.30
CA LEU A 58 9.74 -0.72 4.47
C LEU A 58 10.35 -0.26 5.79
N PRO A 59 11.66 -0.42 6.05
CA PRO A 59 12.27 0.10 7.27
C PRO A 59 12.06 1.59 7.45
N ALA A 60 12.19 2.38 6.37
CA ALA A 60 11.95 3.82 6.40
C ALA A 60 10.49 4.18 6.74
N LEU A 61 9.53 3.39 6.27
CA LEU A 61 8.09 3.61 6.54
C LEU A 61 7.68 3.30 7.98
N VAL A 62 8.33 2.33 8.62
CA VAL A 62 7.99 1.90 9.98
C VAL A 62 8.84 2.56 11.06
N GLN A 63 9.73 3.48 10.69
CA GLN A 63 10.48 4.24 11.69
C GLN A 63 9.49 5.03 12.55
N PRO A 64 9.71 5.10 13.87
CA PRO A 64 8.91 5.95 14.74
C PRO A 64 8.90 7.36 14.17
N LEU A 65 7.70 7.92 13.99
CA LEU A 65 7.60 9.35 13.77
C LEU A 65 8.14 10.00 15.04
N GLU A 66 9.24 10.76 14.91
CA GLU A 66 9.62 11.69 15.97
C GLU A 66 8.37 12.52 16.27
N SER A 67 7.99 12.55 17.55
CA SER A 67 6.72 13.10 18.03
C SER A 67 6.47 14.48 17.42
N ARG A 68 5.77 14.53 16.29
CA ARG A 68 5.26 15.79 15.76
C ARG A 68 4.16 16.19 16.74
N PRO A 69 4.26 17.34 17.44
CA PRO A 69 3.16 17.78 18.27
C PRO A 69 1.92 17.81 17.39
N HIS A 70 0.93 16.99 17.75
CA HIS A 70 -0.35 16.93 17.07
C HIS A 70 -0.94 18.34 17.12
N ARG A 71 -0.97 18.99 15.95
CA ARG A 71 -1.55 20.31 15.76
C ARG A 71 -2.95 20.17 15.24
#